data_AF-A0A843I068-F1
#
_entry.id   AF-A0A843I068-F1
#
_cell.length_a   1.000
_cell.length_b   1.000
_cell.length_c   1.000
_cell.angle_alpha   90.00
_cell.angle_beta   90.00
_cell.angle_gamma   90.00
#
_symmetry.space_group_name_H-M   'P 1'
#
loop_
_entity.id
_entity.type
_entity.pdbx_description
1 polymer ?
#
loop_
_entity_poly.entity_id
_entity_poly.type
_entity_poly.pdbx_seq_one_letter_code
_entity_poly.pdbx_strand_id
1 'polypeptide(L)' 'MIADLAVEALNYVGIVAFAISGALKAGEKDMDLLGFVVLGFSTAL' A
#
# COMPACT_ATOMS: atom_id res chain seq x y z
N MET A 1 -21.48 -13.85 5.68
CA MET A 1 -20.84 -13.59 6.98
C MET A 1 -19.35 -13.94 6.99
N ILE A 2 -18.93 -15.21 6.82
CA ILE A 2 -17.49 -15.56 6.76
C ILE A 2 -16.82 -15.03 5.49
N ALA A 3 -17.51 -15.12 4.34
CA ALA A 3 -17.00 -14.61 3.07
C ALA A 3 -16.75 -13.09 3.13
N ASP A 4 -17.66 -12.33 3.72
CA ASP A 4 -17.53 -10.86 3.86
C ASP A 4 -16.33 -10.50 4.73
N LEU A 5 -16.14 -11.20 5.85
CA LEU A 5 -14.98 -11.04 6.73
C LEU A 5 -13.67 -11.37 6.01
N ALA A 6 -13.66 -12.43 5.19
CA ALA A 6 -12.49 -12.81 4.40
C ALA A 6 -12.15 -11.74 3.35
N VAL A 7 -13.15 -11.15 2.69
CA VAL A 7 -12.96 -10.08 1.71
C VAL A 7 -12.44 -8.81 2.38
N GLU A 8 -12.98 -8.42 3.55
CA GLU A 8 -12.45 -7.28 4.31
C GLU A 8 -10.99 -7.50 4.74
N ALA A 9 -10.66 -8.69 5.23
CA ALA A 9 -9.29 -9.03 5.59
C ALA A 9 -8.34 -8.94 4.37
N LEU A 10 -8.77 -9.45 3.21
CA LEU A 10 -8.00 -9.36 1.97
C LEU A 10 -7.83 -7.92 1.48
N ASN A 11 -8.83 -7.05 1.66
CA ASN A 11 -8.69 -5.62 1.35
C ASN A 11 -7.61 -4.96 2.19
N TYR A 12 -7.58 -5.19 3.51
CA TYR A 12 -6.52 -4.65 4.37
C TYR A 12 -5.13 -5.19 4.01
N VAL A 13 -5.03 -6.48 3.71
CA VAL A 13 -3.77 -7.08 3.24
C VAL A 13 -3.32 -6.42 1.93
N GLY A 14 -4.24 -6.21 0.99
CA GLY A 14 -3.97 -5.54 -0.28
C GLY A 14 -3.47 -4.11 -0.09
N ILE A 15 -4.17 -3.31 0.71
CA ILE A 15 -3.78 -1.92 1.02
C ILE A 15 -2.35 -1.88 1.59
N VAL A 16 -2.04 -2.74 2.57
CA VAL A 16 -0.71 -2.76 3.19
C VAL A 16 0.36 -3.23 2.19
N ALA A 17 0.09 -4.30 1.43
CA ALA A 17 1.04 -4.82 0.44
C ALA A 17 1.34 -3.79 -0.66
N PHE A 18 0.32 -3.11 -1.17
CA PHE A 18 0.49 -2.09 -2.20
C PHE A 18 1.15 -0.82 -1.66
N ALA A 19 0.85 -0.39 -0.43
CA ALA A 19 1.53 0.74 0.20
C ALA A 19 3.04 0.49 0.35
N ILE A 20 3.42 -0.71 0.79
CA ILE A 20 4.83 -1.11 0.91
C ILE A 20 5.49 -1.15 -0.47
N SER A 21 4.83 -1.72 -1.47
CA SER A 21 5.35 -1.74 -2.85
C SER A 21 5.62 -0.33 -3.40
N GLY A 22 4.66 0.59 -3.22
CA GLY A 22 4.81 1.99 -3.63
C GLY A 22 5.93 2.72 -2.87
N ALA A 23 6.03 2.51 -1.55
CA ALA A 23 7.10 3.06 -0.73
C ALA A 23 8.49 2.54 -1.13
N LEU A 24 8.63 1.23 -1.40
CA LEU A 24 9.89 0.65 -1.89
C LEU A 24 10.28 1.22 -3.25
N LYS A 25 9.31 1.40 -4.16
CA LYS A 25 9.55 2.05 -5.45
C LYS A 25 9.99 3.51 -5.31
N ALA A 26 9.47 4.24 -4.31
CA ALA A 26 9.93 5.59 -4.01
C ALA A 26 11.40 5.60 -3.55
N GLY A 27 11.81 4.58 -2.78
CA GLY A 27 13.20 4.37 -2.39
C GLY A 27 14.12 4.06 -3.56
N GLU A 28 13.70 3.23 -4.52
CA GLU A 28 14.43 3.00 -5.77
C GLU A 28 14.59 4.25 -6.64
N LYS A 29 13.77 5.29 -6.38
CA LYS A 29 13.78 6.57 -7.08
C LYS A 29 14.42 7.70 -6.27
N ASP A 30 15.09 7.36 -5.17
CA ASP A 30 15.77 8.31 -4.28
C ASP A 30 14.86 9.47 -3.83
N MET A 31 13.57 9.19 -3.65
CA MET A 31 12.61 10.19 -3.18
C MET A 31 12.79 10.46 -1.69
N ASP A 32 12.34 11.63 -1.23
CA ASP A 32 12.29 11.95 0.20
C ASP A 32 11.08 11.29 0.89
N LEU A 33 10.95 11.53 2.21
CA LEU A 33 9.84 10.99 3.00
C LEU A 33 8.46 11.34 2.42
N LEU A 34 8.29 12.55 1.86
CA LEU A 34 7.03 12.94 1.24
C LEU A 34 6.74 12.09 0.00
N GLY A 35 7.77 11.81 -0.80
CA GLY A 35 7.67 10.89 -1.94
C GLY A 35 7.27 9.47 -1.54
N PHE A 36 7.84 8.95 -0.44
CA PHE A 36 7.44 7.65 0.10
C PHE A 36 5.97 7.62 0.52
N VAL A 37 5.51 8.66 1.24
CA VAL A 37 4.12 8.76 1.69
C VAL A 37 3.17 8.89 0.50
N VAL A 38 3.46 9.77 -0.45
CA VAL A 38 2.59 10.01 -1.62
C VAL A 38 2.51 8.77 -2.50
N LEU A 39 3.65 8.19 -2.90
CA LEU A 39 3.65 7.05 -3.82
C LEU A 39 3.09 5.79 -3.16
N GLY A 40 3.41 5.56 -1.88
CA GLY A 40 2.79 4.49 -1.09
C GLY A 40 1.28 4.63 -1.02
N PHE A 41 0.78 5.83 -0.69
CA PHE A 41 -0.67 6.06 -0.55
C PHE A 41 -1.42 5.93 -1.89
N SER A 42 -0.89 6.53 -2.96
CA SER A 42 -1.49 6.43 -4.31
C SER A 42 -1.46 5.03 -4.92
N THR A 43 -0.55 4.16 -4.45
CA THR A 43 -0.52 2.76 -4.91
C THR A 43 -1.54 1.90 -4.15
N ALA A 44 -1.84 2.25 -2.90
CA ALA A 44 -2.68 1.46 -2.01
C ALA A 44 -4.17 1.78 -2.06
N LEU A 45 -4.53 3.02 -2.42
CA LEU A 45 -5.88 3.58 -2.36
C LEU A 45 -6.26 4.23 -3.70
#